data_AF-A0A932K474-F1
#
_entry.id   AF-A0A932K474-F1
#
_cell.length_a   1.000
_cell.length_b   1.000
_cell.length_c   1.000
_cell.angle_alpha   90.00
_cell.angle_beta   90.00
_cell.angle_gamma   90.00
#
_symmetry.space_group_name_H-M   'P 1'
#
loop_
_entity.id
_entity.type
_entity.pdbx_description
1 polymer ?
#
loop_
_entity_poly.entity_id
_entity_poly.type
_entity_poly.pdbx_seq_one_letter_code
_entity_poly.pdbx_strand_id
1 'polypeptide(L)'
;PTLLPGPTALALYRVRWQIEIAIKRWKSVLDVDLLRARYESPLADVWLHGKLLYVLLLDHRLRRTMGEQWSWLDRARTATWWRPWKLLRDEVAPRITGLVSCSHPQWGLCLQVLAERPRRRQLQRLPQEVIMVFALSDPPRQPASPQAIAA
;
A
#
# COMPACT_ATOMS: atom_id res chain seq x y z
N PRO A 1 -24.95 20.78 -6.85
CA PRO A 1 -24.24 19.60 -6.31
C PRO A 1 -25.01 18.33 -6.66
N THR A 2 -24.51 17.52 -7.59
CA THR A 2 -25.09 16.20 -7.90
C THR A 2 -24.94 15.29 -6.68
N LEU A 3 -26.05 15.01 -6.00
CA LEU A 3 -26.07 14.12 -4.84
C LEU A 3 -25.73 12.70 -5.31
N LEU A 4 -24.75 12.06 -4.68
CA LEU A 4 -24.43 10.65 -4.95
C LEU A 4 -25.64 9.80 -4.55
N PRO A 5 -26.01 8.77 -5.35
CA PRO A 5 -27.05 7.83 -4.97
C PRO A 5 -26.74 7.21 -3.60
N GLY A 6 -27.78 7.02 -2.76
CA GLY A 6 -27.67 6.36 -1.45
C GLY A 6 -26.80 5.09 -1.42
N PRO A 7 -26.95 4.12 -2.34
CA PRO A 7 -26.10 2.92 -2.35
C PRO A 7 -24.62 3.23 -2.61
N THR A 8 -24.32 4.21 -3.47
CA THR A 8 -22.95 4.66 -3.77
C THR A 8 -22.31 5.32 -2.54
N ALA A 9 -23.06 6.17 -1.83
CA ALA A 9 -22.58 6.78 -0.58
C ALA A 9 -22.26 5.71 0.49
N LEU A 10 -23.11 4.70 0.64
CA LEU A 10 -22.86 3.58 1.57
C LEU A 10 -21.64 2.75 1.14
N ALA A 11 -21.47 2.52 -0.16
CA ALA A 11 -20.31 1.79 -0.67
C ALA A 11 -19.00 2.57 -0.48
N LEU A 12 -19.02 3.90 -0.64
CA LEU A 12 -17.90 4.77 -0.29
C LEU A 12 -17.59 4.72 1.21
N TYR A 13 -18.61 4.78 2.07
CA TYR A 13 -18.43 4.68 3.52
C TYR A 13 -17.76 3.36 3.94
N ARG A 14 -18.06 2.24 3.25
CA ARG A 14 -17.41 0.95 3.50
C ARG A 14 -15.91 0.96 3.21
N VAL A 15 -15.44 1.81 2.29
CA VAL A 15 -14.01 1.94 1.96
C VAL A 15 -13.22 2.60 3.09
N ARG A 16 -13.87 3.34 4.01
CA ARG A 16 -13.23 3.89 5.22
C ARG A 16 -12.42 2.84 5.99
N TRP A 17 -12.92 1.61 6.08
CA TRP A 17 -12.23 0.50 6.75
C TRP A 17 -10.87 0.19 6.10
N GLN A 18 -10.66 0.44 4.80
CA GLN A 18 -9.36 0.22 4.15
C GLN A 18 -8.23 1.03 4.79
N ILE A 19 -8.54 2.22 5.35
CA ILE A 19 -7.56 3.03 6.10
C ILE A 19 -7.18 2.31 7.40
N GLU A 20 -8.14 1.79 8.15
CA GLU A 20 -7.87 1.00 9.36
C GLU A 20 -7.05 -0.26 9.05
N ILE A 21 -7.35 -0.94 7.93
CA ILE A 21 -6.55 -2.09 7.47
C ILE A 21 -5.12 -1.67 7.13
N ALA A 22 -4.91 -0.51 6.51
CA ALA A 22 -3.57 0.00 6.22
C ALA A 22 -2.79 0.24 7.51
N ILE A 23 -3.39 0.90 8.51
CA ILE A 23 -2.77 1.12 9.82
C ILE A 23 -2.48 -0.21 10.53
N LYS A 24 -3.44 -1.16 10.53
CA LYS A 24 -3.22 -2.51 11.09
C LYS A 24 -2.08 -3.24 10.39
N ARG A 25 -1.96 -3.11 9.06
CA ARG A 25 -0.84 -3.67 8.31
C ARG A 25 0.48 -3.05 8.76
N TRP A 26 0.56 -1.74 8.92
CA TRP A 26 1.79 -1.09 9.37
C TRP A 26 2.19 -1.51 10.79
N LYS A 27 1.24 -1.62 11.71
CA LYS A 27 1.49 -2.16 13.05
C LYS A 27 1.97 -3.63 13.00
N SER A 28 1.30 -4.48 12.24
CA SER A 28 1.61 -5.93 12.23
C SER A 28 2.80 -6.35 11.36
N VAL A 29 3.12 -5.60 10.29
CA VAL A 29 4.21 -5.92 9.37
C VAL A 29 5.46 -5.11 9.71
N LEU A 30 5.31 -3.86 10.10
CA LEU A 30 6.42 -2.91 10.27
C LEU A 30 6.58 -2.45 11.71
N ASP A 31 5.80 -3.02 12.62
CA ASP A 31 5.89 -2.77 14.06
C ASP A 31 5.80 -1.28 14.39
N VAL A 32 5.00 -0.50 13.65
CA VAL A 32 4.98 0.98 13.77
C VAL A 32 4.68 1.45 15.20
N ASP A 33 3.88 0.70 15.93
CA ASP A 33 3.52 0.95 17.33
C ASP A 33 4.58 0.56 18.37
N LEU A 34 5.61 -0.22 17.99
CA LEU A 34 6.72 -0.57 18.88
C LEU A 34 7.81 0.51 18.90
N LEU A 35 7.49 1.69 19.42
CA LEU A 35 8.44 2.80 19.56
C LEU A 35 9.35 2.57 20.78
N ARG A 36 10.68 2.67 20.59
CA ARG A 36 11.67 2.56 21.68
C ARG A 36 11.84 3.91 22.39
N ALA A 37 10.72 4.52 22.76
CA ALA A 37 10.64 5.87 23.29
C ALA A 37 9.54 5.97 24.34
N ARG A 38 9.67 6.91 25.29
CA ARG A 38 8.55 7.24 26.18
C ARG A 38 7.48 8.00 25.40
N TYR A 39 6.22 7.79 25.78
CA TYR A 39 5.09 8.54 25.26
C TYR A 39 5.33 10.05 25.44
N GLU A 40 4.97 10.85 24.42
CA GLU A 40 5.15 12.31 24.36
C GLU A 40 6.61 12.83 24.44
N SER A 41 7.59 11.95 24.22
CA SER A 41 8.98 12.39 24.05
C SER A 41 9.23 12.86 22.61
N PRO A 42 10.06 13.89 22.38
CA PRO A 42 10.54 14.23 21.03
C PRO A 42 11.21 13.05 20.31
N LEU A 43 11.80 12.12 21.09
CA LEU A 43 12.40 10.91 20.56
C LEU A 43 11.34 9.94 20.00
N ALA A 44 10.12 9.92 20.56
CA ALA A 44 9.01 9.15 20.03
C ALA A 44 8.58 9.66 18.65
N ASP A 45 8.55 10.98 18.46
CA ASP A 45 8.29 11.58 17.16
C ASP A 45 9.35 11.18 16.16
N VAL A 46 10.63 11.29 16.49
CA VAL A 46 11.72 10.86 15.58
C VAL A 46 11.57 9.40 15.17
N TRP A 47 11.27 8.51 16.12
CA TRP A 47 11.02 7.10 15.81
C TRP A 47 9.81 6.90 14.91
N LEU A 48 8.70 7.59 15.20
CA LEU A 48 7.48 7.49 14.41
C LEU A 48 7.72 7.99 12.97
N HIS A 49 8.33 9.15 12.80
CA HIS A 49 8.68 9.71 11.49
C HIS A 49 9.62 8.78 10.72
N GLY A 50 10.65 8.21 11.38
CA GLY A 50 11.54 7.24 10.76
C GLY A 50 10.81 5.99 10.26
N LYS A 51 9.85 5.46 11.03
CA LYS A 51 9.02 4.33 10.59
C LYS A 51 8.04 4.71 9.48
N LEU A 52 7.44 5.90 9.52
CA LEU A 52 6.59 6.39 8.44
C LEU A 52 7.38 6.60 7.14
N LEU A 53 8.62 7.09 7.23
CA LEU A 53 9.53 7.16 6.09
C LEU A 53 9.82 5.77 5.52
N TYR A 54 10.06 4.78 6.38
CA TYR A 54 10.22 3.39 5.95
C TYR A 54 8.96 2.82 5.28
N VAL A 55 7.77 3.11 5.83
CA VAL A 55 6.48 2.75 5.21
C VAL A 55 6.38 3.33 3.80
N LEU A 56 6.72 4.60 3.61
CA LEU A 56 6.68 5.27 2.30
C LEU A 56 7.72 4.69 1.33
N LEU A 57 8.92 4.39 1.81
CA LEU A 57 9.96 3.73 1.01
C LEU A 57 9.47 2.38 0.47
N LEU A 58 8.84 1.59 1.33
CA LEU A 58 8.27 0.30 0.97
C LEU A 58 7.11 0.46 -0.03
N ASP A 59 6.19 1.40 0.21
CA ASP A 59 5.10 1.66 -0.73
C ASP A 59 5.62 2.07 -2.12
N HIS A 60 6.61 2.95 -2.16
CA HIS A 60 7.27 3.40 -3.39
C HIS A 60 7.95 2.26 -4.14
N ARG A 61 8.73 1.43 -3.44
CA ARG A 61 9.38 0.26 -4.03
C ARG A 61 8.35 -0.73 -4.56
N LEU A 62 7.26 -0.96 -3.83
CA LEU A 62 6.18 -1.85 -4.27
C LEU A 62 5.52 -1.34 -5.55
N ARG A 63 5.22 -0.03 -5.63
CA ARG A 63 4.67 0.59 -6.85
C ARG A 63 5.61 0.49 -8.03
N ARG A 64 6.93 0.65 -7.83
CA ARG A 64 7.91 0.45 -8.91
C ARG A 64 7.96 -0.99 -9.42
N THR A 65 7.81 -1.96 -8.52
CA THR A 65 7.85 -3.38 -8.90
C THR A 65 6.53 -3.89 -9.48
N MET A 66 5.40 -3.38 -8.98
CA MET A 66 4.05 -3.88 -9.29
C MET A 66 3.24 -2.98 -10.23
N GLY A 67 3.79 -1.81 -10.56
CA GLY A 67 3.08 -0.73 -11.19
C GLY A 67 2.44 0.23 -10.19
N GLU A 68 2.36 1.50 -10.59
CA GLU A 68 1.85 2.62 -9.79
C GLU A 68 0.44 2.37 -9.23
N GLN A 69 -0.34 1.57 -9.96
CA GLN A 69 -1.76 1.31 -9.69
C GLN A 69 -2.00 0.21 -8.65
N TRP A 70 -0.95 -0.46 -8.17
CA TRP A 70 -1.07 -1.62 -7.27
C TRP A 70 -1.81 -1.32 -5.95
N SER A 71 -1.63 -0.11 -5.42
CA SER A 71 -2.25 0.34 -4.18
C SER A 71 -3.64 0.96 -4.39
N TRP A 72 -4.11 1.10 -5.63
CA TRP A 72 -5.34 1.81 -5.93
C TRP A 72 -6.57 0.93 -5.64
N LEU A 73 -7.65 1.59 -5.21
CA LEU A 73 -8.94 0.94 -4.95
C LEU A 73 -9.90 1.05 -6.14
N ASP A 74 -9.51 1.78 -7.20
CA ASP A 74 -10.34 2.04 -8.38
C ASP A 74 -10.47 0.83 -9.31
N ARG A 75 -9.67 -0.22 -9.09
CA ARG A 75 -9.61 -1.41 -9.95
C ARG A 75 -9.79 -2.69 -9.14
N ALA A 76 -10.09 -3.78 -9.86
CA ALA A 76 -10.11 -5.11 -9.26
C ALA A 76 -8.70 -5.46 -8.76
N ARG A 77 -8.60 -5.78 -7.47
CA ARG A 77 -7.34 -6.15 -6.84
C ARG A 77 -7.05 -7.64 -7.06
N THR A 78 -5.82 -7.95 -7.45
CA THR A 78 -5.36 -9.33 -7.72
C THR A 78 -4.76 -10.01 -6.49
N ALA A 79 -4.30 -9.25 -5.48
CA ALA A 79 -3.77 -9.79 -4.24
C ALA A 79 -4.07 -8.89 -3.03
N THR A 80 -3.98 -9.47 -1.83
CA THR A 80 -4.02 -8.71 -0.57
C THR A 80 -2.68 -8.00 -0.33
N TRP A 81 -2.72 -6.75 0.14
CA TRP A 81 -1.53 -5.94 0.40
C TRP A 81 -0.57 -6.52 1.46
N TRP A 82 -1.03 -7.39 2.36
CA TRP A 82 -0.25 -7.88 3.49
C TRP A 82 0.99 -8.68 3.08
N ARG A 83 0.84 -9.69 2.21
CA ARG A 83 1.94 -10.59 1.86
C ARG A 83 3.03 -9.91 1.02
N PRO A 84 2.72 -9.10 -0.01
CA PRO A 84 3.73 -8.33 -0.73
C PRO A 84 4.52 -7.38 0.17
N TRP A 85 3.85 -6.72 1.13
CA TRP A 85 4.55 -5.87 2.10
C TRP A 85 5.50 -6.64 3.00
N LYS A 86 5.13 -7.86 3.42
CA LYS A 86 6.02 -8.75 4.19
C LYS A 86 7.26 -9.12 3.39
N LEU A 87 7.07 -9.58 2.14
CA LEU A 87 8.17 -9.94 1.23
C LEU A 87 9.11 -8.75 1.02
N LEU A 88 8.55 -7.56 0.83
CA LEU A 88 9.32 -6.35 0.61
C LEU A 88 10.13 -5.93 1.84
N ARG A 89 9.54 -6.02 3.04
CA ARG A 89 10.26 -5.78 4.29
C ARG A 89 11.42 -6.75 4.43
N ASP A 90 11.20 -8.03 4.15
CA ASP A 90 12.23 -9.06 4.23
C ASP A 90 13.33 -8.86 3.16
N GLU A 91 13.01 -8.24 2.00
CA GLU A 91 13.99 -7.81 0.98
C GLU A 91 14.79 -6.55 1.39
N VAL A 92 14.13 -5.56 2.00
CA VAL A 92 14.70 -4.21 2.21
C VAL A 92 15.40 -4.08 3.56
N ALA A 93 14.89 -4.68 4.63
CA ALA A 93 15.45 -4.53 5.97
C ALA A 93 16.94 -4.97 6.05
N PRO A 94 17.36 -6.11 5.46
CA PRO A 94 18.78 -6.48 5.45
C PRO A 94 19.67 -5.50 4.68
N ARG A 95 19.13 -4.87 3.62
CA ARG A 95 19.87 -3.87 2.82
C ARG A 95 20.14 -2.60 3.61
N ILE A 96 19.19 -2.17 4.45
CA ILE A 96 19.37 -0.99 5.32
C ILE A 96 20.46 -1.25 6.37
N THR A 97 20.54 -2.47 6.91
CA THR A 97 21.53 -2.83 7.92
C THR A 97 22.89 -3.23 7.33
N GLY A 98 23.05 -3.21 6.01
CA GLY A 98 24.29 -3.59 5.34
C GLY A 98 24.58 -5.09 5.36
N LEU A 99 23.59 -5.92 5.73
CA LEU A 99 23.72 -7.37 5.65
C LEU A 99 23.53 -7.80 4.20
N VAL A 100 24.58 -8.39 3.61
CA VAL A 100 24.55 -8.91 2.24
C VAL A 100 23.74 -10.21 2.21
N SER A 101 22.44 -10.09 2.01
CA SER A 101 21.59 -11.21 1.62
C SER A 101 20.66 -10.75 0.51
N CYS A 102 21.07 -10.92 -0.75
CA CYS A 102 20.24 -10.58 -1.91
C CYS A 102 19.86 -11.85 -2.66
N SER A 103 18.75 -12.48 -2.25
CA SER A 103 17.89 -13.12 -3.24
C SER A 103 16.92 -12.05 -3.72
N HIS A 104 17.01 -11.69 -4.99
CA HIS A 104 16.02 -10.80 -5.60
C HIS A 104 14.80 -11.67 -5.92
N PRO A 105 13.67 -11.55 -5.19
CA PRO A 105 12.52 -12.38 -5.50
C PRO A 105 12.08 -12.10 -6.93
N GLN A 106 11.86 -13.16 -7.70
CA GLN A 106 11.24 -13.06 -9.02
C GLN A 106 9.78 -12.68 -8.81
N TRP A 107 9.56 -11.38 -8.65
CA TRP A 107 8.30 -10.81 -8.19
C TRP A 107 7.11 -11.27 -9.03
N GLY A 108 7.27 -11.46 -10.35
CA GLY A 108 6.22 -12.02 -11.21
C GLY A 108 5.75 -13.42 -10.78
N LEU A 109 6.67 -14.33 -10.47
CA LEU A 109 6.34 -15.68 -9.97
C LEU A 109 5.83 -15.63 -8.53
N CYS A 110 6.47 -14.83 -7.68
CA CYS A 110 6.01 -14.64 -6.30
C CYS A 110 4.56 -14.14 -6.29
N LEU A 111 4.21 -13.20 -7.16
CA LEU A 111 2.84 -12.69 -7.27
C LEU A 111 1.85 -13.76 -7.69
N GLN A 112 2.19 -14.65 -8.63
CA GLN A 112 1.28 -15.74 -9.00
C GLN A 112 0.98 -16.65 -7.80
N VAL A 113 1.98 -16.92 -6.96
CA VAL A 113 1.83 -17.72 -5.74
C VAL A 113 1.14 -16.95 -4.61
N LEU A 114 1.42 -15.65 -4.50
CA LEU A 114 0.87 -14.75 -3.49
C LEU A 114 -0.56 -14.31 -3.82
N ALA A 115 -0.93 -14.30 -5.11
CA ALA A 115 -2.27 -14.05 -5.60
C ALA A 115 -3.21 -15.05 -4.94
N GLU A 116 -4.31 -14.50 -4.43
CA GLU A 116 -5.09 -15.21 -3.43
C GLU A 116 -5.91 -16.32 -4.09
N ARG A 117 -5.98 -17.51 -3.46
CA ARG A 117 -6.92 -18.56 -3.86
C ARG A 117 -8.35 -17.99 -3.87
N PRO A 118 -9.26 -18.49 -4.73
CA PRO A 118 -10.62 -17.96 -4.85
C PRO A 118 -11.29 -17.81 -3.48
N ARG A 119 -11.64 -16.58 -3.09
CA ARG A 119 -12.31 -16.29 -1.82
C ARG A 119 -13.80 -16.07 -2.04
N ARG A 120 -14.62 -16.50 -1.08
CA ARG A 120 -16.07 -16.25 -1.07
C ARG A 120 -16.42 -14.75 -0.97
N ARG A 121 -15.52 -13.93 -0.43
CA ARG A 121 -15.72 -12.48 -0.27
C ARG A 121 -14.87 -11.71 -1.28
N GLN A 122 -15.52 -10.91 -2.11
CA GLN A 122 -14.83 -10.02 -3.05
C GLN A 122 -14.06 -8.93 -2.28
N LEU A 123 -12.89 -8.56 -2.81
CA LEU A 123 -12.10 -7.45 -2.28
C LEU A 123 -12.84 -6.14 -2.53
N GLN A 124 -12.87 -5.27 -1.53
CA GLN A 124 -13.50 -3.95 -1.66
C GLN A 124 -12.82 -3.12 -2.75
N ARG A 125 -13.63 -2.39 -3.52
CA ARG A 125 -13.21 -1.44 -4.56
C ARG A 125 -14.04 -0.17 -4.44
N LEU A 126 -13.55 0.92 -5.01
CA LEU A 126 -14.34 2.16 -5.10
C LEU A 126 -15.53 1.97 -6.06
N PRO A 127 -16.70 2.56 -5.76
CA PRO A 127 -17.82 2.57 -6.68
C PRO A 127 -17.48 3.32 -7.98
N GLN A 128 -18.05 2.88 -9.11
CA GLN A 128 -17.72 3.46 -10.41
C GLN A 128 -18.07 4.94 -10.49
N GLU A 129 -19.19 5.34 -9.87
CA GLU A 129 -19.66 6.73 -9.84
C GLU A 129 -18.66 7.63 -9.09
N VAL A 130 -18.05 7.11 -8.02
CA VAL A 130 -17.02 7.85 -7.26
C VAL A 130 -15.73 7.97 -8.08
N ILE A 131 -15.33 6.91 -8.79
CA ILE A 131 -14.18 6.93 -9.69
C ILE A 131 -14.37 8.00 -10.78
N MET A 132 -15.56 8.09 -11.36
CA MET A 132 -15.88 9.12 -12.36
C MET A 132 -15.81 10.53 -11.78
N VAL A 133 -16.33 10.75 -10.56
CA VAL A 133 -16.23 12.05 -9.89
C VAL A 133 -14.77 12.44 -9.63
N PHE A 134 -13.93 11.51 -9.17
CA PHE A 134 -12.50 11.76 -9.00
C PHE A 134 -11.81 12.05 -10.34
N ALA A 135 -12.13 11.31 -11.40
CA ALA A 135 -11.55 11.54 -12.72
C ALA A 135 -11.93 12.90 -13.34
N LEU A 136 -13.07 13.48 -12.95
CA LEU A 136 -13.49 14.82 -13.36
C LEU A 136 -12.85 15.94 -12.52
N SER A 137 -12.42 15.61 -11.30
CA SER A 137 -11.90 16.58 -10.33
C SER A 137 -10.36 16.63 -10.33
N ASP A 138 -9.70 15.50 -10.56
CA ASP A 138 -8.25 15.38 -10.65
C ASP A 138 -7.83 15.29 -12.14
N PRO A 139 -6.74 15.93 -12.58
CA PRO A 139 -6.10 15.55 -13.84
C PRO A 139 -5.75 14.06 -13.79
N PRO A 140 -5.70 13.34 -14.93
CA PRO A 140 -5.36 11.92 -14.92
C PRO A 140 -4.04 11.74 -14.17
N ARG A 141 -4.08 11.00 -13.04
CA ARG A 141 -2.87 10.60 -12.33
C ARG A 141 -2.06 9.73 -13.28
N GLN A 142 -1.16 10.37 -14.01
CA GLN A 142 -0.30 9.69 -14.96
C GLN A 142 0.47 8.63 -14.15
N PRO A 143 0.47 7.35 -14.56
CA PRO A 143 1.42 6.41 -14.00
C PRO A 143 2.80 7.02 -14.23
N ALA A 144 3.60 7.15 -13.17
CA ALA A 144 4.95 7.66 -13.30
C ALA A 144 5.64 6.93 -14.46
N SER A 145 6.08 7.66 -15.49
CA SER A 145 6.76 7.10 -16.65
C SER A 145 7.88 6.17 -16.17
N PRO A 146 8.06 4.96 -16.74
CA PRO A 146 9.14 4.05 -16.36
C PRO A 146 10.55 4.54 -16.77
N GLN A 147 10.72 5.84 -17.04
CA GLN A 147 11.96 6.45 -17.47
C GLN A 147 12.54 7.35 -16.38
N ALA A 148 13.27 6.77 -15.44
CA ALA A 148 14.43 7.38 -14.82
C ALA A 148 15.14 6.33 -13.96
N ILE A 149 16.47 6.28 -14.07
CA ILE A 149 17.42 5.39 -13.40
C ILE A 149 17.80 4.15 -14.23
N ALA A 150 18.35 4.41 -15.41
CA ALA A 150 19.62 3.80 -15.80
C ALA A 150 20.71 4.82 -15.49
N ALA A 151 21.28 4.73 -14.28
CA ALA A 151 22.54 5.35 -13.86
C ALA A 151 22.98 4.66 -12.56
#